data_AF-A0A1F7Q729-F1
#
_entry.id   AF-A0A1F7Q729-F1
#
_cell.length_a   1.000
_cell.length_b   1.000
_cell.length_c   1.000
_cell.angle_alpha   90.00
_cell.angle_beta   90.00
_cell.angle_gamma   90.00
#
_symmetry.space_group_name_H-M   'P 1'
#
loop_
_entity.id
_entity.type
_entity.pdbx_description
1 polymer ?
#
loop_
_entity_poly.entity_id
_entity_poly.type
_entity_poly.pdbx_seq_one_letter_code
_entity_poly.pdbx_strand_id
1 'polypeptide(L)'
;MLDVTDVRTLDRVFQMIMRRMVETGRAPHYAELAPALRCTTEEARQAIHAIFTRGYPGWLHPGTDLIVSFPPFSSQPTQYRISVGGEHRWFAQCGFEALATCWLFPGRLVTIDAACLDCGDPMALEIRDGQLETVTPATTVGHCNSPWSLLADPTNIPFL
;
A
#
# COMPACT_ATOMS: atom_id res chain seq x y z
N MET A 1 21.64 17.84 9.39
CA MET A 1 20.38 17.50 10.06
C MET A 1 19.33 17.23 9.00
N LEU A 2 18.56 16.15 9.12
CA LEU A 2 17.49 15.88 8.18
C LEU A 2 16.32 16.82 8.49
N ASP A 3 16.12 17.83 7.65
CA ASP A 3 15.06 18.83 7.85
C ASP A 3 13.69 18.24 7.52
N VAL A 4 12.94 17.88 8.56
CA VAL A 4 11.59 17.31 8.44
C VAL A 4 10.51 18.34 8.12
N THR A 5 10.84 19.62 8.02
CA THR A 5 9.92 20.67 7.56
C THR A 5 9.94 20.82 6.04
N ASP A 6 11.07 20.52 5.41
CA ASP A 6 11.24 20.51 3.95
C ASP A 6 10.56 19.30 3.29
N VAL A 7 9.56 19.57 2.46
CA VAL A 7 8.82 18.54 1.72
C VAL A 7 9.74 17.73 0.81
N ARG A 8 10.76 18.34 0.19
CA ARG A 8 11.69 17.61 -0.68
C ARG A 8 12.52 16.60 0.12
N THR A 9 12.77 16.88 1.38
CA THR A 9 13.47 15.96 2.28
C THR A 9 12.58 14.77 2.65
N LEU A 10 11.31 15.01 2.96
CA LEU A 10 10.34 13.93 3.22
C LEU A 10 10.06 13.09 1.97
N ASP A 11 10.00 13.70 0.79
CA ASP A 11 9.86 12.96 -0.49
C ASP A 11 11.01 11.98 -0.70
N ARG A 12 12.26 12.35 -0.36
CA ARG A 12 13.39 11.42 -0.45
C ARG A 12 13.24 10.24 0.52
N VAL A 13 12.75 10.48 1.74
CA VAL A 13 12.50 9.43 2.73
C VAL A 13 11.37 8.53 2.26
N PHE A 14 10.27 9.11 1.76
CA PHE A 14 9.14 8.41 1.17
C PHE A 14 9.57 7.48 0.03
N GLN A 15 10.33 8.01 -0.93
CA GLN A 15 10.83 7.25 -2.07
C GLN A 15 11.74 6.11 -1.63
N MET A 16 12.56 6.32 -0.59
CA MET A 16 13.40 5.26 -0.04
C MET A 16 12.56 4.15 0.60
N ILE A 17 11.54 4.49 1.40
CA ILE A 17 10.61 3.52 1.99
C ILE A 17 9.93 2.72 0.88
N MET A 18 9.35 3.40 -0.10
CA MET A 18 8.62 2.75 -1.20
C MET A 18 9.53 1.81 -2.00
N ARG A 19 10.74 2.25 -2.36
CA ARG A 19 11.73 1.39 -3.04
C ARG A 19 12.07 0.16 -2.21
N ARG A 20 12.31 0.32 -0.91
CA ARG A 20 12.58 -0.82 -0.02
C ARG A 20 11.42 -1.80 0.05
N MET A 21 10.18 -1.31 0.07
CA MET A 21 9.00 -2.17 0.06
C MET A 21 8.87 -2.94 -1.26
N VAL A 22 9.06 -2.27 -2.39
CA VAL A 22 9.11 -2.92 -3.72
C VAL A 22 10.22 -3.96 -3.78
N GLU A 23 11.41 -3.69 -3.25
CA GLU A 23 12.55 -4.60 -3.27
C GLU A 23 12.38 -5.80 -2.34
N THR A 24 11.82 -5.60 -1.14
CA THR A 24 11.92 -6.58 -0.03
C THR A 24 10.60 -7.18 0.41
N GLY A 25 9.46 -6.62 -0.01
CA GLY A 25 8.14 -7.07 0.43
C GLY A 25 7.69 -6.60 1.81
N ARG A 26 8.54 -5.87 2.54
CA ARG A 26 8.22 -5.36 3.88
C ARG A 26 8.63 -3.90 4.03
N ALA A 27 7.98 -3.18 4.93
CA ALA A 27 8.47 -1.86 5.29
C ALA A 27 9.83 -1.94 6.00
N PRO A 28 10.75 -1.00 5.71
CA PRO A 28 12.01 -0.88 6.43
C PRO A 28 11.79 -0.27 7.82
N HIS A 29 12.60 -0.69 8.79
CA HIS A 29 12.73 0.01 10.06
C HIS A 29 13.55 1.30 9.88
N TYR A 30 13.31 2.34 10.68
CA TYR A 30 14.05 3.62 10.57
C TYR A 30 15.58 3.43 10.68
N ALA A 31 16.02 2.47 11.48
CA ALA A 31 17.44 2.13 11.63
C ALA A 31 18.06 1.57 10.35
N GLU A 32 17.28 0.88 9.51
CA GLU A 32 17.72 0.38 8.20
C GLU A 32 17.84 1.51 7.16
N LEU A 33 17.11 2.62 7.35
CA LEU A 33 17.13 3.77 6.46
C LEU A 33 18.28 4.74 6.76
N ALA A 34 18.65 4.89 8.04
CA ALA A 34 19.61 5.90 8.47
C ALA A 34 20.96 5.87 7.72
N PRO A 35 21.58 4.71 7.44
CA PRO A 35 22.81 4.65 6.64
C PRO A 35 22.62 5.15 5.20
N ALA A 36 21.51 4.78 4.56
CA ALA A 36 21.20 5.18 3.19
C ALA A 36 20.87 6.68 3.07
N LEU A 37 20.26 7.24 4.12
CA LEU A 37 19.92 8.66 4.23
C LEU A 37 21.08 9.52 4.77
N ARG A 38 22.18 8.90 5.19
CA ARG A 38 23.35 9.56 5.82
C ARG A 38 22.93 10.45 7.00
N CYS A 39 22.03 9.95 7.83
CA CYS A 39 21.54 10.61 9.03
C CYS A 39 21.66 9.70 10.25
N THR A 40 21.35 10.23 11.43
CA THR A 40 21.19 9.45 12.65
C THR A 40 19.89 8.65 12.62
N THR A 41 19.81 7.59 13.44
CA THR A 41 18.58 6.80 13.58
C THR A 41 17.40 7.63 14.08
N GLU A 42 17.65 8.59 14.97
CA GLU A 42 16.62 9.49 15.49
C GLU A 42 16.08 10.45 14.42
N GLU A 43 16.96 11.00 13.58
CA GLU A 43 16.52 11.81 12.44
C GLU A 43 15.68 11.01 11.43
N ALA A 44 16.08 9.77 11.14
CA ALA A 44 15.28 8.89 10.29
C ALA A 44 13.91 8.59 10.92
N ARG A 45 13.87 8.28 12.22
CA ARG A 45 12.64 8.04 12.97
C ARG A 45 11.71 9.25 12.91
N GLN A 46 12.23 10.44 13.21
CA GLN A 46 11.46 11.69 13.15
C GLN A 46 10.93 11.97 11.74
N ALA A 47 11.71 11.67 10.69
CA ALA A 47 11.27 11.85 9.31
C ALA A 47 10.10 10.95 8.94
N ILE A 48 10.12 9.68 9.36
CA ILE A 48 9.01 8.74 9.14
C ILE A 48 7.75 9.24 9.83
N HIS A 49 7.84 9.62 11.11
CA HIS A 49 6.71 10.20 11.84
C HIS A 49 6.18 11.48 11.17
N ALA A 50 7.07 12.33 10.64
CA ALA A 50 6.72 13.55 9.95
C ALA A 50 5.96 13.33 8.63
N ILE A 51 6.12 12.17 7.97
CA ILE A 51 5.30 11.77 6.81
C ILE A 51 3.86 11.50 7.26
N PHE A 52 3.66 10.69 8.31
CA PHE A 52 2.32 10.32 8.79
C PHE A 52 1.56 11.50 9.40
N THR A 53 2.23 12.36 10.17
CA THR A 53 1.60 13.55 10.77
C THR A 53 1.06 14.54 9.73
N ARG A 54 1.54 14.49 8.47
CA ARG A 54 1.07 15.33 7.37
C ARG A 54 -0.19 14.81 6.65
N GLY A 55 -0.83 13.76 7.18
CA GLY A 55 -2.06 13.23 6.63
C GLY A 55 -1.86 12.26 5.46
N TYR A 56 -0.65 11.69 5.32
CA TYR A 56 -0.45 10.55 4.43
C TYR A 56 -1.32 9.37 4.93
N PRO A 57 -2.13 8.72 4.07
CA PRO A 57 -3.15 7.75 4.49
C PRO A 57 -2.56 6.36 4.81
N GLY A 58 -1.50 6.33 5.61
CA GLY A 58 -0.93 5.11 6.19
C GLY A 58 -0.74 5.26 7.70
N TRP A 59 -0.23 4.22 8.36
CA TRP A 59 -0.05 4.25 9.81
C TRP A 59 1.10 3.37 10.32
N LEU A 60 1.59 3.76 11.49
CA LEU A 60 2.51 2.97 12.31
C LEU A 60 1.72 2.03 13.24
N HIS A 61 2.34 0.94 13.67
CA HIS A 61 1.77 0.09 14.70
C HIS A 61 1.75 0.85 16.03
N PRO A 62 0.62 0.86 16.77
CA PRO A 62 0.48 1.59 18.03
C PRO A 62 1.60 1.26 19.02
N GLY A 63 2.15 2.31 19.65
CA GLY A 63 3.22 2.17 20.66
C GLY A 63 4.59 1.77 20.09
N THR A 64 4.78 1.78 18.78
CA THR A 64 6.04 1.42 18.12
C THR A 64 6.38 2.38 16.97
N ASP A 65 7.53 2.18 16.34
CA ASP A 65 7.92 2.86 15.09
C ASP A 65 7.82 1.94 13.85
N LEU A 66 7.12 0.80 13.96
CA LEU A 66 6.95 -0.13 12.85
C LEU A 66 5.88 0.38 11.89
N ILE A 67 6.25 0.53 10.62
CA ILE A 67 5.29 0.88 9.56
C ILE A 67 4.38 -0.31 9.31
N VAL A 68 3.08 -0.13 9.51
CA VAL A 68 2.06 -1.15 9.20
C VAL A 68 1.56 -0.95 7.79
N SER A 69 1.07 0.24 7.48
CA SER A 69 0.54 0.57 6.16
C SER A 69 1.32 1.74 5.57
N PHE A 70 1.67 1.57 4.30
CA PHE A 70 2.32 2.57 3.48
C PHE A 70 1.79 2.41 2.04
N PRO A 71 0.62 3.01 1.75
CA PRO A 71 -0.07 2.84 0.48
C PRO A 71 0.84 2.88 -0.76
N PRO A 72 0.73 1.89 -1.66
CA PRO A 72 -0.36 0.90 -1.74
C PRO A 72 -0.16 -0.37 -0.88
N PHE A 73 0.96 -0.51 -0.18
CA PHE A 73 1.32 -1.74 0.52
C PHE A 73 0.91 -1.77 2.00
N SER A 74 0.75 -2.98 2.50
CA SER A 74 0.65 -3.31 3.92
C SER A 74 1.78 -4.28 4.30
N SER A 75 2.44 -3.99 5.42
CA SER A 75 3.41 -4.90 6.05
C SER A 75 2.72 -5.94 6.93
N GLN A 76 1.47 -5.71 7.33
CA GLN A 76 0.63 -6.74 7.92
C GLN A 76 -0.08 -7.53 6.80
N PRO A 77 -0.18 -8.86 6.91
CA PRO A 77 -0.98 -9.65 5.97
C PRO A 77 -2.42 -9.12 5.87
N THR A 78 -2.87 -8.94 4.64
CA THR A 78 -4.27 -8.63 4.30
C THR A 78 -4.82 -9.71 3.37
N GLN A 79 -6.11 -9.67 3.09
CA GLN A 79 -6.73 -10.53 2.07
C GLN A 79 -6.21 -10.25 0.65
N TYR A 80 -5.62 -9.08 0.39
CA TYR A 80 -5.15 -8.68 -0.93
C TYR A 80 -3.69 -9.08 -1.13
N ARG A 81 -3.50 -10.33 -1.53
CA ARG A 81 -2.20 -10.95 -1.76
C ARG A 81 -1.67 -10.58 -3.13
N ILE A 82 -0.43 -10.10 -3.19
CA ILE A 82 0.19 -9.59 -4.41
C ILE A 82 1.40 -10.45 -4.77
N SER A 83 1.41 -10.96 -5.99
CA SER A 83 2.57 -11.63 -6.57
C SER A 83 3.07 -10.91 -7.81
N VAL A 84 4.39 -10.85 -7.98
CA VAL A 84 5.01 -10.21 -9.15
C VAL A 84 6.09 -11.11 -9.70
N GLY A 85 5.97 -11.49 -10.98
CA GLY A 85 6.88 -12.47 -11.59
C GLY A 85 6.87 -13.83 -10.89
N GLY A 86 5.70 -14.27 -10.43
CA GLY A 86 5.52 -15.57 -9.75
C GLY A 86 5.91 -15.60 -8.26
N GLU A 87 6.48 -14.52 -7.72
CA GLU A 87 6.81 -14.43 -6.30
C GLU A 87 5.70 -13.74 -5.52
N HIS A 88 5.08 -14.45 -4.60
CA HIS A 88 4.15 -13.89 -3.63
C HIS A 88 4.91 -13.26 -2.46
N ARG A 89 4.94 -11.92 -2.38
CA ARG A 89 5.75 -11.21 -1.38
C ARG A 89 5.07 -10.02 -0.72
N TRP A 90 4.06 -9.44 -1.36
CA TRP A 90 3.45 -8.20 -0.89
C TRP A 90 1.98 -8.41 -0.52
N PHE A 91 1.50 -7.55 0.37
CA PHE A 91 0.09 -7.38 0.63
C PHE A 91 -0.29 -5.94 0.29
N ALA A 92 -1.46 -5.74 -0.30
CA ALA A 92 -2.00 -4.41 -0.50
C ALA A 92 -2.85 -3.98 0.70
N GLN A 93 -2.92 -2.69 0.98
CA GLN A 93 -3.73 -2.19 2.10
C GLN A 93 -5.24 -2.32 1.82
N CYS A 94 -5.70 -2.06 0.59
CA CYS A 94 -7.09 -2.26 0.18
C CYS A 94 -7.22 -2.77 -1.26
N GLY A 95 -8.45 -3.08 -1.68
CA GLY A 95 -8.72 -3.63 -3.02
C GLY A 95 -8.35 -2.69 -4.17
N PHE A 96 -8.54 -1.38 -4.00
CA PHE A 96 -8.13 -0.40 -5.03
C PHE A 96 -6.62 -0.20 -5.07
N GLU A 97 -5.98 -0.17 -3.90
CA GLU A 97 -4.52 -0.08 -3.82
C GLU A 97 -3.84 -1.33 -4.38
N ALA A 98 -4.47 -2.51 -4.26
CA ALA A 98 -4.01 -3.73 -4.91
C ALA A 98 -3.84 -3.52 -6.42
N LEU A 99 -4.81 -2.90 -7.09
CA LEU A 99 -4.71 -2.55 -8.51
C LEU A 99 -3.60 -1.53 -8.77
N ALA A 100 -3.45 -0.54 -7.89
CA ALA A 100 -2.44 0.51 -8.03
C ALA A 100 -1.00 -0.02 -7.94
N THR A 101 -0.77 -1.19 -7.32
CA THR A 101 0.57 -1.78 -7.20
C THR A 101 1.24 -2.04 -8.56
N CYS A 102 0.49 -2.23 -9.64
CA CYS A 102 1.06 -2.45 -10.97
C CYS A 102 2.01 -1.32 -11.41
N TRP A 103 1.77 -0.08 -10.99
CA TRP A 103 2.62 1.07 -11.31
C TRP A 103 3.98 1.04 -10.62
N LEU A 104 4.14 0.22 -9.58
CA LEU A 104 5.42 0.00 -8.91
C LEU A 104 6.27 -1.09 -9.58
N PHE A 105 5.71 -1.81 -10.55
CA PHE A 105 6.35 -2.92 -11.26
C PHE A 105 6.19 -2.78 -12.78
N PRO A 106 6.74 -1.72 -13.40
CA PRO A 106 6.52 -1.42 -14.82
C PRO A 106 6.88 -2.60 -15.73
N GLY A 107 5.99 -2.93 -16.67
CA GLY A 107 6.13 -4.04 -17.62
C GLY A 107 5.91 -5.43 -17.04
N ARG A 108 5.80 -5.58 -15.71
CA ARG A 108 5.64 -6.88 -15.05
C ARG A 108 4.17 -7.18 -14.79
N LEU A 109 3.82 -8.46 -14.94
CA LEU A 109 2.51 -8.95 -14.51
C LEU A 109 2.46 -8.93 -12.98
N VAL A 110 1.43 -8.27 -12.45
CA VAL A 110 1.04 -8.34 -11.06
C VAL A 110 -0.20 -9.21 -10.96
N THR A 111 -0.14 -10.25 -10.13
CA THR A 111 -1.31 -11.07 -9.80
C THR A 111 -1.81 -10.70 -8.42
N ILE A 112 -3.13 -10.64 -8.29
CA ILE A 112 -3.82 -10.27 -7.06
C ILE A 112 -4.76 -11.40 -6.70
N ASP A 113 -4.50 -12.07 -5.59
CA ASP A 113 -5.36 -13.11 -5.04
C ASP A 113 -6.08 -12.57 -3.82
N ALA A 114 -7.41 -12.69 -3.78
CA ALA A 114 -8.22 -12.27 -2.65
C ALA A 114 -9.42 -13.20 -2.44
N ALA A 115 -10.08 -13.09 -1.30
CA ALA A 115 -11.44 -13.62 -1.13
C ALA A 115 -12.44 -12.48 -1.35
N CYS A 116 -13.60 -12.79 -1.92
CA CYS A 116 -14.76 -11.90 -1.91
C CYS A 116 -15.13 -11.61 -0.46
N LEU A 117 -15.24 -10.34 -0.10
CA LEU A 117 -15.53 -9.94 1.28
C LEU A 117 -17.01 -10.11 1.68
N ASP A 118 -17.88 -10.45 0.72
CA ASP A 118 -19.28 -10.78 0.97
C ASP A 118 -19.49 -12.30 1.10
N CYS A 119 -19.18 -13.06 0.05
CA CYS A 119 -19.44 -14.51 0.02
C CYS A 119 -18.24 -15.40 0.40
N GLY A 120 -17.02 -14.86 0.46
CA GLY A 120 -15.81 -15.64 0.75
C GLY A 120 -15.19 -16.40 -0.43
N ASP A 121 -15.84 -16.41 -1.59
CA ASP A 121 -15.33 -17.10 -2.78
C ASP A 121 -14.01 -16.49 -3.27
N PRO A 122 -13.11 -17.30 -3.87
CA PRO A 122 -11.82 -16.80 -4.35
C PRO A 122 -12.00 -15.84 -5.54
N MET A 123 -11.19 -14.79 -5.53
CA MET A 123 -11.02 -13.85 -6.63
C MET A 123 -9.54 -13.76 -7.01
N ALA A 124 -9.27 -13.75 -8.31
CA ALA A 124 -7.93 -13.62 -8.89
C ALA A 124 -7.96 -12.62 -10.04
N LEU A 125 -7.06 -11.64 -9.99
CA LEU A 125 -6.90 -10.62 -11.03
C LEU A 125 -5.45 -10.62 -11.52
N GLU A 126 -5.28 -10.40 -12.81
CA GLU A 126 -3.97 -10.14 -13.42
C GLU A 126 -3.99 -8.76 -14.05
N ILE A 127 -3.00 -7.94 -13.69
CA ILE A 127 -2.89 -6.56 -14.14
C ILE A 127 -1.45 -6.23 -14.54
N ARG A 128 -1.30 -5.49 -15.63
CA ARG A 128 -0.01 -4.98 -16.11
C ARG A 128 -0.18 -3.56 -16.64
N ASP A 129 0.67 -2.64 -16.17
CA ASP A 129 0.71 -1.26 -16.65
C ASP A 129 -0.69 -0.59 -16.73
N GLY A 130 -1.51 -0.83 -15.71
CA GLY A 130 -2.87 -0.30 -15.60
C GLY A 130 -3.94 -1.01 -16.44
N GLN A 131 -3.61 -2.10 -17.15
CA GLN A 131 -4.55 -2.90 -17.92
C GLN A 131 -4.84 -4.23 -17.20
N LEU A 132 -6.12 -4.51 -16.95
CA LEU A 132 -6.57 -5.81 -16.46
C LEU A 132 -6.50 -6.81 -17.62
N GLU A 133 -5.61 -7.80 -17.50
CA GLU A 133 -5.46 -8.88 -18.47
C GLU A 133 -6.49 -9.98 -18.21
N THR A 134 -6.70 -10.34 -16.93
CA THR A 134 -7.72 -11.31 -16.52
C THR A 134 -8.37 -10.92 -15.19
N VAL A 135 -9.64 -11.30 -15.03
CA VAL A 135 -10.43 -11.11 -13.80
C VAL A 135 -11.30 -12.34 -13.60
N THR A 136 -11.12 -13.05 -12.49
CA THR A 136 -11.86 -14.26 -12.14
C THR A 136 -12.42 -14.13 -10.72
N PRO A 137 -13.73 -14.25 -10.51
CA PRO A 137 -14.78 -14.32 -11.54
C PRO A 137 -14.88 -13.01 -12.33
N ALA A 138 -15.32 -13.07 -13.59
CA ALA A 138 -15.51 -11.89 -14.44
C ALA A 138 -16.53 -10.87 -13.88
N THR A 139 -17.32 -11.29 -12.90
CA THR A 139 -18.29 -10.46 -12.16
C THR A 139 -17.68 -9.74 -10.95
N THR A 140 -16.36 -9.81 -10.75
CA THR A 140 -15.69 -9.11 -9.64
C THR A 140 -15.91 -7.60 -9.74
N VAL A 141 -16.30 -6.99 -8.62
CA VAL A 141 -16.54 -5.54 -8.51
C VAL A 141 -15.73 -4.95 -7.37
N GLY A 142 -15.31 -3.69 -7.55
CA GLY A 142 -14.68 -2.90 -6.49
C GLY A 142 -15.74 -2.13 -5.70
N HIS A 143 -15.75 -2.29 -4.39
CA HIS A 143 -16.62 -1.53 -3.50
C HIS A 143 -15.83 -0.43 -2.77
N CYS A 144 -16.33 0.81 -2.81
CA CYS A 144 -15.74 1.95 -2.11
C CYS A 144 -16.84 2.70 -1.34
N ASN A 145 -16.70 2.76 -0.02
CA ASN A 145 -17.51 3.65 0.81
C ASN A 145 -16.90 5.05 0.76
N SER A 146 -17.44 5.91 -0.10
CA SER A 146 -17.09 7.33 -0.10
C SER A 146 -17.84 8.02 1.04
N PRO A 147 -17.26 9.02 1.72
CA PRO A 147 -18.03 9.90 2.61
C PRO A 147 -19.25 10.53 1.90
N TRP A 148 -19.19 10.64 0.56
CA TRP A 148 -20.29 11.08 -0.28
C TRP A 148 -21.29 9.97 -0.65
N SER A 149 -20.94 8.68 -0.53
CA SER A 149 -21.88 7.59 -0.81
C SER A 149 -22.94 7.43 0.29
N LEU A 150 -22.71 7.98 1.48
CA LEU A 150 -23.73 8.16 2.52
C LEU A 150 -24.69 9.34 2.25
N LEU A 151 -24.31 10.25 1.33
CA LEU A 151 -25.13 11.37 0.84
C LEU A 151 -25.72 11.08 -0.55
N ALA A 152 -25.25 10.04 -1.23
CA ALA A 152 -25.73 9.60 -2.53
C ALA A 152 -26.82 8.52 -2.35
N ASP A 153 -27.64 8.39 -3.40
CA ASP A 153 -28.77 7.45 -3.54
C ASP A 153 -28.68 6.20 -2.62
N PRO A 154 -29.68 5.95 -1.75
CA PRO A 154 -29.72 4.79 -0.85
C PRO A 154 -29.53 3.45 -1.56
N THR A 155 -29.82 3.36 -2.86
CA THR A 155 -29.62 2.15 -3.67
C THR A 155 -28.14 1.83 -3.95
N ASN A 156 -27.22 2.77 -3.71
CA ASN A 156 -25.77 2.61 -3.88
C ASN A 156 -25.03 2.30 -2.57
N ILE A 157 -25.74 2.00 -1.49
CA ILE A 157 -25.14 1.52 -0.24
C ILE A 157 -25.32 -0.01 -0.20
N PRO A 158 -24.34 -0.81 -0.68
CA PRO A 158 -24.41 -2.23 -0.45
C PRO A 158 -24.30 -2.48 1.06
N PHE A 159 -25.07 -3.46 1.56
CA PHE A 159 -25.14 -3.90 2.95
C PHE A 159 -26.00 -3.05 3.92
N LEU A 160 -26.95 -2.27 3.41
CA LEU A 160 -28.12 -1.76 4.18
C LEU A 160 -29.35 -2.65 4.00
#